data_AF-A0AAV5VZ07-F1
#
_entry.id   AF-A0AAV5VZ07-F1
#
_cell.length_a   1.000
_cell.length_b   1.000
_cell.length_c   1.000
_cell.angle_alpha   90.00
_cell.angle_beta   90.00
_cell.angle_gamma   90.00
#
_symmetry.space_group_name_H-M   'P 1'
#
loop_
_entity.id
_entity.type
_entity.pdbx_description
1 polymer ?
#
loop_
_entity_poly.entity_id
_entity_poly.type
_entity_poly.pdbx_seq_one_letter_code
_entity_poly.pdbx_strand_id
1 'polypeptide(L)'
;DDVMLSNLSCFHHSVHGIFCLSVQSFLGLTIGFDRLLAVTFPTKYNSLPLFIHAIFIFSSLIFATLITLIGYFDSKSTVIVPVCMPPTAFNVSSRLIWIGASFILGLFTLLVYVVAHVKCTKLQ
;
A
#
# COMPACT_ATOMS: atom_id res chain seq x y z
N ASP A 1 -20.17 13.18 24.72
CA ASP A 1 -19.00 12.67 25.46
C ASP A 1 -17.88 12.34 24.49
N ASP A 2 -17.04 13.35 24.22
CA ASP A 2 -15.80 13.19 23.46
C ASP A 2 -14.84 12.31 24.26
N VAL A 3 -14.83 11.02 23.96
CA VAL A 3 -13.85 10.08 24.54
C VAL A 3 -12.47 10.48 24.01
N MET A 4 -11.77 11.32 24.76
CA MET A 4 -10.37 11.67 24.52
C MET A 4 -9.52 10.39 24.66
N LEU A 5 -9.41 9.65 23.56
CA LEU A 5 -8.67 8.40 23.51
C LEU A 5 -7.19 8.71 23.32
N SER A 6 -6.33 8.06 24.12
CA SER A 6 -4.89 8.13 23.92
C SER A 6 -4.55 7.59 22.53
N ASN A 7 -3.65 8.28 21.82
CA ASN A 7 -3.23 7.92 20.46
C ASN A 7 -2.71 6.47 20.37
N LEU A 8 -2.12 5.94 21.46
CA LEU A 8 -1.66 4.55 21.52
C LEU A 8 -2.80 3.52 21.42
N SER A 9 -3.90 3.73 22.16
CA SER A 9 -5.08 2.86 22.12
C SER A 9 -5.77 2.94 20.76
N CYS A 10 -5.79 4.13 20.18
CA CYS A 10 -6.30 4.39 18.84
C CYS A 10 -5.50 3.66 17.75
N PHE A 11 -4.17 3.71 17.87
CA PHE A 11 -3.24 3.06 16.97
C PHE A 11 -3.40 1.54 17.01
N HIS A 12 -3.49 0.95 18.21
CA HIS A 12 -3.68 -0.50 18.35
C HIS A 12 -4.99 -0.99 17.72
N HIS A 13 -6.07 -0.21 17.81
CA HIS A 13 -7.32 -0.57 17.16
C HIS A 13 -7.26 -0.41 15.63
N SER A 14 -6.55 0.61 15.14
CA SER A 14 -6.48 0.95 13.72
C SER A 14 -5.35 0.25 12.95
N VAL A 15 -4.44 -0.44 13.65
CA VAL A 15 -3.24 -1.08 13.08
C VAL A 15 -3.58 -2.04 11.95
N HIS A 16 -4.65 -2.83 12.10
CA HIS A 16 -5.11 -3.76 11.08
C HIS A 16 -5.60 -3.05 9.82
N GLY A 17 -6.29 -1.91 9.97
CA GLY A 17 -6.75 -1.11 8.84
C GLY A 17 -5.59 -0.49 8.06
N ILE A 18 -4.61 0.08 8.77
CA ILE A 18 -3.40 0.66 8.17
C ILE A 18 -2.61 -0.41 7.40
N PHE A 19 -2.46 -1.60 8.01
CA PHE A 19 -1.80 -2.72 7.38
C PHE A 19 -2.51 -3.14 6.08
N CYS A 20 -3.83 -3.36 6.13
CA CYS A 20 -4.63 -3.74 4.97
C CYS A 20 -4.57 -2.70 3.84
N LEU A 21 -4.66 -1.41 4.16
CA LEU A 21 -4.58 -0.32 3.17
C LEU A 21 -3.20 -0.27 2.49
N SER A 22 -2.13 -0.53 3.24
CA SER A 22 -0.76 -0.54 2.72
C SER A 22 -0.53 -1.75 1.81
N VAL A 23 -1.03 -2.93 2.21
CA VAL A 23 -1.03 -4.13 1.36
C VAL A 23 -1.84 -3.89 0.09
N GLN A 24 -3.06 -3.37 0.20
CA GLN A 24 -3.93 -3.08 -0.94
C GLN A 24 -3.26 -2.16 -1.96
N SER A 25 -2.61 -1.09 -1.50
CA SER A 25 -1.96 -0.10 -2.37
C SER A 25 -0.83 -0.73 -3.18
N PHE A 26 0.00 -1.56 -2.54
CA PHE A 26 1.09 -2.26 -3.22
C PHE A 26 0.59 -3.38 -4.15
N LEU A 27 -0.41 -4.16 -3.72
CA LEU A 27 -1.02 -5.20 -4.55
C LEU A 27 -1.65 -4.59 -5.82
N GLY A 28 -2.21 -3.39 -5.75
CA GLY A 28 -2.71 -2.67 -6.92
C GLY A 28 -1.64 -2.45 -8.00
N LEU A 29 -0.41 -2.11 -7.59
CA LEU A 29 0.73 -2.01 -8.49
C LEU A 29 1.13 -3.38 -9.08
N THR A 30 1.23 -4.41 -8.24
CA THR A 30 1.56 -5.77 -8.68
C THR A 30 0.57 -6.28 -9.73
N ILE A 31 -0.73 -6.10 -9.51
CA ILE A 31 -1.77 -6.49 -10.48
C ILE A 31 -1.66 -5.69 -11.78
N GLY A 32 -1.37 -4.38 -11.68
CA GLY A 32 -1.13 -3.56 -12.87
C GLY A 32 0.05 -4.09 -13.69
N PHE A 33 1.15 -4.43 -13.03
CA PHE A 33 2.36 -4.93 -13.67
C PHE A 33 2.15 -6.30 -14.32
N ASP A 34 1.46 -7.20 -13.63
CA ASP A 34 1.06 -8.51 -14.14
C ASP A 34 0.27 -8.38 -15.46
N ARG A 35 -0.73 -7.49 -15.49
CA ARG A 35 -1.50 -7.20 -16.71
C ARG A 35 -0.64 -6.62 -17.84
N LEU A 36 0.29 -5.71 -17.52
CA LEU A 36 1.18 -5.13 -18.52
C LEU A 36 2.09 -6.20 -19.16
N LEU A 37 2.59 -7.15 -18.37
CA LEU A 37 3.38 -8.27 -18.88
C LEU A 37 2.56 -9.19 -19.78
N ALA A 38 1.33 -9.52 -19.39
CA ALA A 38 0.43 -10.36 -20.18
C ALA A 38 0.14 -9.74 -21.57
N VAL A 39 -0.09 -8.42 -21.64
CA VAL A 39 -0.35 -7.70 -22.90
C VAL A 39 0.90 -7.56 -23.75
N THR A 40 2.06 -7.27 -23.14
CA THR A 40 3.28 -6.99 -23.89
C THR A 40 3.95 -8.27 -24.40
N PHE A 41 3.90 -9.36 -23.66
CA PHE A 41 4.61 -10.60 -23.97
C PHE A 41 3.78 -11.87 -23.65
N PRO A 42 2.72 -12.16 -24.42
CA PRO A 42 1.79 -13.24 -24.10
C PRO A 42 2.45 -14.64 -24.07
N THR A 43 3.41 -14.90 -24.96
CA THR A 43 4.09 -16.21 -25.04
C THR A 43 5.05 -16.47 -23.89
N LYS A 44 5.79 -15.44 -23.44
CA LYS A 44 6.68 -15.55 -22.27
C LYS A 44 5.90 -15.55 -20.96
N TYR A 45 4.77 -14.85 -20.92
CA TYR A 45 3.92 -14.79 -19.74
C TYR A 45 3.41 -16.17 -19.31
N ASN A 46 3.03 -17.03 -20.28
CA ASN A 46 2.58 -18.40 -20.00
C ASN A 46 3.65 -19.30 -19.35
N SER A 47 4.92 -18.93 -19.45
CA SER A 47 6.04 -19.67 -18.85
C SER A 47 6.56 -19.02 -17.56
N LEU A 48 5.92 -17.96 -17.05
CA LEU A 48 6.36 -17.32 -15.80
C LEU A 48 6.12 -18.28 -14.62
N PRO A 49 7.16 -18.55 -13.82
CA PRO A 49 7.00 -19.41 -12.64
C PRO A 49 6.21 -18.68 -11.54
N LEU A 50 5.33 -19.43 -10.86
CA LEU A 50 4.52 -18.98 -9.72
C LEU A 50 5.34 -18.31 -8.61
N PHE A 51 6.62 -18.68 -8.50
CA PHE A 51 7.56 -18.11 -7.53
C PHE A 51 7.71 -16.58 -7.66
N ILE A 52 7.64 -16.03 -8.88
CA ILE A 52 7.76 -14.58 -9.09
C ILE A 52 6.56 -13.84 -8.48
N HIS A 53 5.34 -14.35 -8.67
CA HIS A 53 4.15 -13.80 -8.03
C HIS A 53 4.22 -13.88 -6.50
N ALA A 54 4.74 -15.00 -5.97
CA ALA A 54 4.95 -15.16 -4.53
C ALA A 54 5.93 -14.11 -3.97
N ILE A 55 7.01 -13.79 -4.70
CA ILE A 55 7.95 -12.71 -4.31
C ILE A 55 7.25 -11.36 -4.24
N PHE A 56 6.43 -11.01 -5.24
CA PHE A 56 5.71 -9.73 -5.22
C PHE A 56 4.72 -9.63 -4.07
N ILE A 57 3.98 -10.70 -3.77
CA ILE A 57 3.06 -10.76 -2.63
C ILE A 57 3.85 -10.63 -1.31
N PHE A 58 4.95 -11.36 -1.17
CA PHE A 58 5.78 -11.29 0.03
C PHE A 58 6.40 -9.90 0.23
N SER A 59 6.86 -9.25 -0.85
CA SER A 59 7.34 -7.87 -0.83
C SER A 59 6.26 -6.89 -0.36
N SER A 60 5.00 -7.08 -0.76
CA SER A 60 3.87 -6.26 -0.29
C SER A 60 3.65 -6.37 1.22
N LEU A 61 3.80 -7.57 1.78
CA LEU A 61 3.67 -7.82 3.21
C LEU A 61 4.82 -7.17 3.99
N ILE A 62 6.06 -7.27 3.49
CA ILE A 62 7.22 -6.58 4.09
C ILE A 62 7.02 -5.07 4.09
N PHE A 63 6.56 -4.50 2.98
CA PHE A 63 6.29 -3.06 2.91
C PHE A 63 5.23 -2.64 3.94
N ALA A 64 4.13 -3.38 4.04
CA ALA A 64 3.07 -3.08 5.00
C ALA A 64 3.53 -3.23 6.46
N THR A 65 4.35 -4.23 6.78
CA THR A 65 4.90 -4.39 8.14
C THR A 65 5.87 -3.27 8.50
N LEU A 66 6.74 -2.85 7.56
CA LEU A 66 7.68 -1.74 7.77
C LEU A 66 6.95 -0.42 8.06
N ILE A 67 5.95 -0.08 7.25
CA ILE A 67 5.11 1.11 7.45
C ILE A 67 4.42 1.07 8.82
N THR A 68 3.87 -0.09 9.18
CA THR A 68 3.18 -0.29 10.46
C THR A 68 4.14 -0.16 11.64
N LEU A 69 5.37 -0.67 11.51
CA LEU A 69 6.40 -0.59 12.53
C LEU A 69 6.90 0.86 12.74
N ILE A 70 7.09 1.62 11.67
CA ILE A 70 7.42 3.05 11.73
C ILE A 70 6.31 3.80 12.48
N GLY A 71 5.03 3.49 12.18
CA GLY A 71 3.89 4.05 12.90
C GLY A 71 3.88 3.71 14.38
N TYR A 72 4.25 2.48 14.73
CA TYR A 72 4.29 2.03 16.12
C TYR A 72 5.36 2.77 16.93
N PHE A 73 6.58 2.92 16.39
CA PHE A 73 7.66 3.62 17.09
C PHE A 73 7.40 5.11 17.28
N ASP A 74 6.67 5.74 16.35
CA ASP A 74 6.31 7.15 16.44
C ASP A 74 5.06 7.40 17.30
N SER A 75 4.31 6.35 17.68
CA SER A 75 3.11 6.46 18.50
C SER A 75 3.44 6.83 19.95
N LYS A 76 2.90 7.95 20.45
CA LYS A 76 3.10 8.43 21.83
C LYS A 76 1.77 8.53 22.58
N SER A 77 1.75 8.04 23.82
CA SER A 77 0.56 8.07 24.69
C SER A 77 0.13 9.48 25.12
N THR A 78 0.98 10.49 24.93
CA THR A 78 0.77 11.88 25.34
C THR A 78 -0.02 12.72 24.34
N VAL A 79 -0.28 12.19 23.14
CA VAL A 79 -1.06 12.87 22.09
C VAL A 79 -2.50 12.39 22.19
N ILE A 80 -3.44 13.33 22.26
CA ILE A 80 -4.88 13.05 22.29
C ILE A 80 -5.44 13.29 20.89
N VAL A 81 -6.16 12.31 20.36
CA VAL A 81 -6.80 12.41 19.04
C VAL A 81 -8.32 12.49 19.21
N PRO A 82 -9.01 13.47 18.58
CA PRO A 82 -10.45 13.64 18.75
C PRO A 82 -11.26 12.58 17.98
N VAL A 83 -10.70 12.01 16.90
CA VAL A 83 -11.32 10.93 16.11
C VAL A 83 -10.29 9.89 15.71
N CYS A 84 -10.56 8.64 16.03
CA CYS A 84 -9.80 7.49 15.57
C CYS A 84 -10.15 7.12 14.13
N MET A 85 -9.36 7.64 13.18
CA MET A 85 -9.33 7.13 11.81
C MET A 85 -7.96 6.48 11.57
N PRO A 86 -7.86 5.47 10.68
CA PRO A 86 -6.59 4.82 10.37
C PRO A 86 -5.42 5.79 10.04
N PRO A 87 -5.61 6.88 9.25
CA PRO A 87 -4.53 7.82 8.97
C PRO A 87 -4.28 8.86 10.08
N THR A 88 -5.21 9.08 11.02
CA THR A 88 -5.03 10.01 12.15
C THR A 88 -4.35 9.39 13.36
N ALA A 89 -4.22 8.06 13.40
CA ALA A 89 -3.41 7.36 14.40
C ALA A 89 -1.89 7.57 14.22
N PHE A 90 -1.46 8.04 13.05
CA PHE A 90 -0.07 8.42 12.83
C PHE A 90 0.21 9.84 13.34
N ASN A 91 1.37 10.01 13.97
CA ASN A 91 1.95 11.33 14.21
C ASN A 91 2.27 12.03 12.87
N VAL A 92 2.39 13.36 12.90
CA VAL A 92 2.50 14.21 11.69
C VAL A 92 3.63 13.73 10.75
N SER A 93 4.78 13.35 11.30
CA SER A 93 5.93 12.86 10.53
C SER A 93 5.66 11.51 9.85
N SER A 94 5.20 10.50 10.59
CA SER A 94 4.92 9.17 10.03
C SER A 94 3.76 9.18 9.04
N ARG A 95 2.76 10.03 9.28
CA ARG A 95 1.64 10.23 8.36
C ARG A 95 2.14 10.74 7.01
N LEU A 96 3.08 11.69 6.99
CA LEU A 96 3.63 12.22 5.74
C LEU A 96 4.38 11.15 4.95
N ILE A 97 5.15 10.30 5.64
CA ILE A 97 5.87 9.17 5.02
C ILE A 97 4.86 8.19 4.40
N TRP A 98 3.81 7.83 5.12
CA TRP A 98 2.79 6.91 4.64
C TRP A 98 2.03 7.47 3.43
N ILE A 99 1.61 8.73 3.48
CA ILE A 99 0.92 9.40 2.37
C ILE A 99 1.85 9.48 1.15
N GLY A 100 3.11 9.89 1.34
CA GLY A 100 4.09 10.00 0.27
C GLY A 100 4.34 8.65 -0.41
N ALA A 101 4.55 7.59 0.36
CA ALA A 101 4.75 6.25 -0.19
C ALA A 101 3.51 5.75 -0.95
N SER A 102 2.31 5.95 -0.39
CA SER A 102 1.05 5.54 -1.03
C SER A 102 0.79 6.32 -2.32
N PHE A 103 1.12 7.62 -2.35
CA PHE A 103 1.02 8.45 -3.54
C PHE A 103 1.97 7.98 -4.65
N ILE A 104 3.23 7.69 -4.30
CA ILE A 104 4.22 7.18 -5.26
C ILE A 104 3.75 5.85 -5.85
N LEU A 105 3.29 4.91 -5.01
CA LEU A 105 2.74 3.63 -5.48
C LEU A 105 1.56 3.85 -6.43
N GLY A 106 0.61 4.72 -6.05
CA GLY A 106 -0.54 5.06 -6.90
C GLY A 106 -0.15 5.65 -8.25
N LEU A 107 0.85 6.53 -8.28
CA LEU A 107 1.39 7.11 -9.52
C LEU A 107 1.98 6.02 -10.43
N PHE A 108 2.79 5.11 -9.89
CA PHE A 108 3.33 3.99 -10.66
C PHE A 108 2.22 3.08 -11.18
N THR A 109 1.21 2.76 -10.35
CA THR A 109 0.06 1.96 -10.78
C THR A 109 -0.64 2.62 -11.95
N LEU A 110 -0.91 3.92 -11.87
CA LEU A 110 -1.54 4.68 -12.95
C LEU A 110 -0.73 4.60 -14.24
N LEU A 111 0.58 4.84 -14.18
CA LEU A 111 1.46 4.79 -15.36
C LEU A 111 1.46 3.41 -16.01
N VAL A 112 1.58 2.34 -15.22
CA VAL A 112 1.55 0.96 -15.71
C VAL A 112 0.23 0.65 -16.43
N TYR A 113 -0.90 1.08 -15.85
CA TYR A 113 -2.22 0.92 -16.46
C TYR A 113 -2.36 1.70 -17.77
N VAL A 114 -1.88 2.94 -17.82
CA VAL A 114 -1.90 3.76 -19.05
C VAL A 114 -1.08 3.09 -20.15
N VAL A 115 0.13 2.59 -19.84
CA VAL A 115 0.97 1.89 -20.81
C VAL A 115 0.28 0.62 -21.32
N ALA A 116 -0.33 -0.16 -20.42
CA ALA A 116 -1.07 -1.37 -20.80
C ALA A 116 -2.23 -1.03 -21.75
N HIS A 117 -2.98 0.04 -21.47
CA HIS A 117 -4.08 0.50 -22.32
C HIS A 117 -3.61 0.95 -23.71
N VAL A 118 -2.54 1.75 -23.79
CA VAL A 118 -1.95 2.19 -25.07
C VAL A 118 -1.47 1.00 -25.89
N LYS A 119 -0.86 -0.01 -25.25
CA LYS A 119 -0.40 -1.23 -25.92
C LYS A 119 -1.57 -2.05 -26.46
N CYS A 120 -2.63 -2.25 -25.67
CA CYS A 120 -3.86 -2.91 -26.15
C CYS A 120 -4.46 -2.19 -27.36
N THR A 121 -4.55 -0.85 -27.31
CA THR A 121 -5.15 -0.06 -28.40
C THR A 121 -4.36 -0.15 -29.70
N LYS A 122 -3.02 -0.31 -29.63
CA LYS A 122 -2.16 -0.45 -30.81
C LYS A 122 -2.09 -1.88 -31.38
N LEU A 123 -2.60 -2.87 -30.64
CA LEU A 123 -2.66 -4.28 -31.06
C LEU A 123 -3.97 -4.60 -31.80
N GLN A 124 -4.94 -3.69 -31.77
CA GLN A 124 -6.16 -3.70 -32.58
C GLN A 124 -5.89 -3.03 -33.94
#